data_AF-A0A9N9RBT6-F1
#
_entry.id   AF-A0A9N9RBT6-F1
#
_cell.length_a   1.000
_cell.length_b   1.000
_cell.length_c   1.000
_cell.angle_alpha   90.00
_cell.angle_beta   90.00
_cell.angle_gamma   90.00
#
_symmetry.space_group_name_H-M   'P 1'
#
loop_
_entity.id
_entity.type
_entity.pdbx_description
1 polymer ?
#
loop_
_entity_poly.entity_id
_entity_poly.type
_entity_poly.pdbx_seq_one_letter_code
_entity_poly.pdbx_strand_id
1 'polypeptide(L)'
;MGTTGLSITLANSIIGVGILAMPFCFQQCGVLLATLILLLMGLVSRLCCYFLLKSALLARRRNFEFLAFHVFGTAGKFGVEVGIIGFLMGTCIAYFVVVGDLGPQIISKMFNINQSDMLRYMI
;
A
#
# COMPACT_ATOMS: atom_id res chain seq x y z
N MET A 1 1.78 13.89 -26.20
CA MET A 1 1.48 14.20 -24.78
C MET A 1 0.59 13.14 -24.11
N GLY A 2 0.62 11.86 -24.53
CA GLY A 2 -0.33 10.83 -24.05
C GLY A 2 0.21 9.82 -23.04
N THR A 3 1.53 9.56 -23.00
CA THR A 3 2.12 8.48 -22.18
C THR A 3 2.60 8.96 -20.81
N THR A 4 3.17 10.16 -20.74
CA THR A 4 3.65 10.75 -19.48
C THR A 4 2.53 11.00 -18.49
N GLY A 5 1.36 11.46 -18.95
CA GLY A 5 0.18 11.65 -18.09
C GLY A 5 -0.29 10.36 -17.42
N LEU A 6 -0.32 9.25 -18.16
CA LEU A 6 -0.70 7.93 -17.62
C LEU A 6 0.30 7.44 -16.57
N SER A 7 1.60 7.61 -16.82
CA SER A 7 2.65 7.23 -15.86
C SER A 7 2.55 8.04 -14.55
N ILE A 8 2.24 9.34 -14.65
CA ILE A 8 2.08 10.21 -13.48
C ILE A 8 0.84 9.83 -12.67
N THR A 9 -0.29 9.54 -13.33
CA THR A 9 -1.51 9.08 -12.65
C THR A 9 -1.27 7.75 -11.93
N LEU A 10 -0.57 6.80 -12.57
CA LEU A 10 -0.18 5.54 -11.94
C LEU A 10 0.72 5.78 -10.72
N ALA A 11 1.71 6.67 -10.82
CA ALA A 11 2.58 7.01 -9.71
C ALA A 11 1.79 7.62 -8.54
N ASN A 12 0.85 8.53 -8.82
CA ASN A 12 0.00 9.14 -7.80
C ASN A 12 -0.85 8.09 -7.06
N SER A 13 -1.40 7.11 -7.79
CA SER A 13 -2.16 6.01 -7.19
C SER A 13 -1.29 5.08 -6.32
N ILE A 14 -0.02 4.89 -6.66
CA ILE A 14 0.91 4.04 -5.87
C ILE A 14 1.37 4.76 -4.60
N ILE A 15 1.73 6.05 -4.71
CA ILE A 15 2.22 6.82 -3.56
C ILE A 15 1.11 6.92 -2.50
N GLY A 16 -0.11 7.30 -2.93
CA GLY A 16 -1.30 7.33 -2.10
C GLY A 16 -1.10 7.91 -0.70
N VAL A 17 -1.84 7.40 0.27
CA VAL A 17 -1.70 7.74 1.71
C VAL A 17 -0.51 6.98 2.35
N GLY A 18 0.02 5.95 1.70
CA GLY A 18 1.10 5.10 2.22
C GLY A 18 2.40 5.85 2.52
N ILE A 19 2.63 7.02 1.91
CA ILE A 19 3.81 7.85 2.19
C ILE A 19 3.87 8.38 3.62
N LEU A 20 2.72 8.47 4.32
CA LEU A 20 2.69 8.86 5.73
C LEU A 20 3.31 7.81 6.66
N ALA A 21 3.28 6.53 6.26
CA ALA A 21 3.86 5.43 7.03
C ALA A 21 5.36 5.19 6.73
N MET A 22 5.87 5.67 5.60
CA MET A 22 7.30 5.59 5.24
C MET A 22 8.25 6.07 6.35
N PRO A 23 8.09 7.28 6.95
CA PRO A 23 9.00 7.73 8.01
C PRO A 23 8.97 6.83 9.25
N PHE A 24 7.82 6.25 9.59
CA PHE A 24 7.70 5.28 10.68
C PHE A 24 8.47 3.99 10.38
N CYS A 25 8.41 3.49 9.15
CA CYS A 25 9.22 2.33 8.72
C CYS A 25 10.73 2.59 8.88
N PHE A 26 11.20 3.81 8.56
CA PHE A 26 12.62 4.17 8.71
C PHE A 26 13.05 4.27 10.18
N GLN A 27 12.16 4.74 11.08
CA GLN A 27 12.46 4.80 12.52
C GLN A 27 12.54 3.40 13.15
N GLN A 28 11.68 2.47 12.74
CA GLN A 28 11.63 1.12 13.31
C GLN A 28 12.75 0.20 12.78
N CYS A 29 13.03 0.26 11.46
CA CYS A 29 13.99 -0.64 10.81
C CYS A 29 15.41 -0.07 10.68
N GLY A 30 15.61 1.22 10.93
CA GLY A 30 16.87 1.94 10.69
C GLY A 30 17.12 2.25 9.22
N VAL A 31 17.93 3.28 8.94
CA VAL A 31 18.10 3.85 7.59
C VAL A 31 18.68 2.84 6.59
N LEU A 32 19.77 2.17 6.94
CA LEU A 32 20.47 1.26 6.02
C LEU A 32 19.58 0.08 5.60
N LEU A 33 18.93 -0.55 6.57
CA LEU A 33 18.09 -1.73 6.35
C LEU A 33 16.79 -1.35 5.61
N ALA A 34 16.17 -0.24 5.99
CA ALA A 34 14.97 0.27 5.31
C ALA A 34 15.24 0.60 3.84
N THR A 35 16.37 1.26 3.53
CA THR A 35 16.76 1.53 2.13
C THR A 35 16.97 0.23 1.34
N LEU A 36 17.61 -0.78 1.93
CA LEU A 36 17.83 -2.07 1.27
C LEU A 36 16.50 -2.81 1.00
N ILE A 37 15.59 -2.84 1.98
CA ILE A 37 14.26 -3.45 1.82
C ILE A 37 13.46 -2.70 0.75
N LEU A 38 13.49 -1.37 0.73
CA LEU A 38 12.80 -0.57 -0.28
C LEU A 38 13.33 -0.85 -1.70
N LEU A 39 14.64 -0.98 -1.87
CA LEU A 39 15.24 -1.35 -3.16
C LEU A 39 14.81 -2.75 -3.59
N LEU A 40 14.83 -3.73 -2.68
CA LEU A 40 14.38 -5.09 -2.97
C LEU A 40 12.88 -5.13 -3.33
N MET A 41 12.03 -4.43 -2.57
CA MET A 41 10.60 -4.35 -2.87
C MET A 41 10.35 -3.68 -4.21
N GLY A 42 11.11 -2.63 -4.56
CA GLY A 42 11.05 -2.02 -5.89
C GLY A 42 11.40 -2.99 -7.02
N LEU A 43 12.41 -3.83 -6.85
CA LEU A 43 12.76 -4.88 -7.82
C LEU A 43 11.67 -5.94 -7.94
N VAL A 44 11.16 -6.43 -6.81
CA VAL A 44 10.07 -7.43 -6.77
C VAL A 44 8.81 -6.87 -7.42
N SER A 45 8.40 -5.64 -7.11
CA SER A 45 7.23 -5.00 -7.74
C SER A 45 7.41 -4.85 -9.25
N ARG A 46 8.60 -4.46 -9.73
CA ARG A 46 8.88 -4.41 -11.18
C ARG A 46 8.74 -5.79 -11.83
N LEU A 47 9.29 -6.83 -11.20
CA LEU A 47 9.20 -8.20 -11.69
C LEU A 47 7.75 -8.70 -11.73
N CYS A 48 6.98 -8.44 -10.68
CA CYS A 48 5.55 -8.77 -10.61
C CYS A 48 4.76 -8.06 -11.73
N CYS A 49 4.96 -6.75 -11.91
CA CYS A 49 4.32 -6.00 -12.99
C CYS A 49 4.67 -6.56 -14.37
N TYR A 50 5.93 -6.94 -14.59
CA TYR A 50 6.38 -7.54 -15.85
C TYR A 50 5.68 -8.88 -16.12
N PHE A 51 5.64 -9.79 -15.14
CA PHE A 51 4.95 -11.07 -15.29
C PHE A 51 3.44 -10.90 -15.48
N LEU A 52 2.81 -10.00 -14.72
CA LEU A 52 1.38 -9.72 -14.86
C LEU A 52 1.04 -9.17 -16.23
N LEU A 53 1.83 -8.20 -16.74
CA LEU A 53 1.63 -7.65 -18.08
C LEU A 53 1.84 -8.70 -19.16
N LYS A 54 2.88 -9.53 -19.06
CA LYS A 54 3.15 -10.62 -20.01
C LYS A 54 1.99 -11.62 -20.05
N SER A 55 1.47 -12.02 -18.90
CA SER A 55 0.33 -12.93 -18.79
C SER A 55 -0.98 -12.29 -19.30
N ALA A 56 -1.22 -11.02 -18.99
CA ALA A 56 -2.39 -10.28 -19.48
C ALA A 56 -2.39 -10.12 -21.01
N LEU A 57 -1.20 -9.89 -21.60
CA LEU A 57 -1.02 -9.84 -23.06
C LEU A 57 -1.32 -11.20 -23.71
N LEU A 58 -0.83 -12.30 -23.11
CA LEU A 58 -1.04 -13.65 -23.64
C LEU A 58 -2.52 -14.08 -23.54
N ALA A 59 -3.21 -13.74 -22.46
CA ALA A 59 -4.62 -14.08 -22.27
C ALA A 59 -5.61 -13.10 -22.93
N ARG A 60 -5.13 -11.96 -23.45
CA ARG A 60 -5.93 -10.91 -24.12
C ARG A 60 -7.13 -10.40 -23.28
N ARG A 61 -7.06 -10.52 -21.95
CA ARG A 61 -8.09 -10.11 -20.98
C ARG A 61 -7.47 -9.13 -19.98
N ARG A 62 -8.22 -8.08 -19.63
CA ARG A 62 -7.74 -7.01 -18.73
C ARG A 62 -8.03 -7.25 -17.24
N ASN A 63 -8.81 -8.28 -16.91
CA ASN A 63 -9.22 -8.58 -15.54
C ASN A 63 -8.38 -9.72 -14.96
N PHE A 64 -7.76 -9.49 -13.80
CA PHE A 64 -6.87 -10.45 -13.12
C PHE A 64 -7.57 -11.77 -12.76
N GLU A 65 -8.85 -11.70 -12.36
CA GLU A 65 -9.65 -12.88 -12.00
C GLU A 65 -9.90 -13.79 -13.21
N PHE A 66 -10.18 -13.20 -14.38
CA PHE A 66 -10.37 -13.95 -15.62
C PHE A 66 -9.06 -14.50 -16.18
N LEU A 67 -7.94 -13.81 -15.94
CA LEU A 67 -6.60 -14.32 -16.24
C LEU A 67 -6.29 -15.55 -15.39
N ALA A 68 -6.56 -15.49 -14.08
CA ALA A 68 -6.39 -16.61 -13.17
C ALA A 68 -7.34 -17.78 -13.50
N PHE A 69 -8.57 -17.48 -13.91
CA PHE A 69 -9.52 -18.49 -14.38
C PHE A 69 -9.01 -19.26 -15.59
N HIS A 70 -8.36 -18.58 -16.54
CA HIS A 70 -7.84 -19.22 -17.75
C HIS A 70 -6.58 -20.05 -17.50
N VAL A 71 -5.75 -19.69 -16.52
CA VAL A 71 -4.49 -20.39 -16.21
C VAL A 71 -4.68 -21.52 -15.19
N PHE A 72 -5.53 -21.31 -14.18
CA PHE A 72 -5.70 -22.20 -13.02
C PHE A 72 -7.13 -22.71 -12.82
N GLY A 73 -8.10 -22.31 -13.66
CA GLY A 73 -9.50 -22.69 -13.53
C GLY A 73 -10.28 -21.92 -12.45
N THR A 74 -11.44 -22.46 -12.07
CA THR A 74 -12.35 -21.89 -11.06
C THR A 74 -11.69 -21.65 -9.70
N ALA A 75 -10.84 -22.57 -9.25
CA ALA A 75 -10.14 -22.45 -7.97
C ALA A 75 -9.14 -21.29 -7.95
N GLY A 76 -8.41 -21.08 -9.05
CA GLY A 76 -7.47 -19.96 -9.18
C GLY A 76 -8.18 -18.61 -9.22
N LYS A 77 -9.34 -18.52 -9.87
CA LYS A 77 -10.18 -17.33 -9.84
C LYS A 77 -10.57 -16.96 -8.41
N PHE A 78 -11.13 -17.92 -7.66
CA PHE A 78 -11.58 -17.70 -6.29
C PHE A 78 -10.42 -17.30 -5.36
N GLY A 79 -9.25 -17.93 -5.51
CA GLY A 79 -8.07 -17.58 -4.72
C GLY A 79 -7.60 -16.14 -4.95
N VAL A 80 -7.56 -15.67 -6.20
CA VAL A 80 -7.18 -14.28 -6.52
C VAL A 80 -8.23 -13.29 -6.03
N GLU A 81 -9.51 -13.60 -6.23
CA GLU A 81 -10.63 -12.77 -5.78
C GLU A 81 -10.60 -12.57 -4.24
N VAL A 82 -10.49 -13.67 -3.49
CA VAL A 82 -10.36 -13.62 -2.01
C VAL A 82 -9.08 -12.89 -1.59
N GLY A 83 -7.96 -13.10 -2.31
CA GLY A 83 -6.70 -12.40 -2.03
C GLY A 83 -6.80 -10.88 -2.18
N ILE A 84 -7.48 -10.39 -3.24
CA ILE A 84 -7.70 -8.96 -3.47
C ILE A 84 -8.60 -8.38 -2.38
N ILE A 85 -9.69 -9.08 -2.01
CA ILE A 85 -10.60 -8.65 -0.95
C ILE A 85 -9.84 -8.55 0.38
N GLY A 86 -9.04 -9.57 0.73
CA GLY A 86 -8.23 -9.57 1.94
C GLY A 86 -7.18 -8.46 1.97
N PHE A 87 -6.51 -8.20 0.85
CA PHE A 87 -5.55 -7.10 0.72
C PHE A 87 -6.21 -5.73 0.92
N LEU A 88 -7.40 -5.51 0.32
CA LEU A 88 -8.13 -4.26 0.45
C LEU A 88 -8.61 -4.05 1.89
N MET A 89 -9.18 -5.09 2.52
CA MET A 89 -9.61 -5.06 3.90
C MET A 89 -8.45 -4.78 4.87
N GLY A 90 -7.31 -5.47 4.69
CA GLY A 90 -6.10 -5.25 5.49
C GLY A 90 -5.56 -3.82 5.33
N THR A 91 -5.59 -3.27 4.12
CA THR A 91 -5.17 -1.89 3.85
C THR A 91 -6.10 -0.88 4.53
N CYS A 92 -7.42 -1.09 4.53
CA CYS A 92 -8.37 -0.26 5.27
C CYS A 92 -8.08 -0.28 6.78
N ILE A 93 -7.84 -1.45 7.37
CA ILE A 93 -7.51 -1.60 8.79
C ILE A 93 -6.19 -0.89 9.10
N ALA A 94 -5.17 -1.07 8.28
CA ALA A 94 -3.88 -0.40 8.44
C ALA A 94 -4.04 1.13 8.41
N TYR A 95 -4.88 1.68 7.53
CA TYR A 95 -5.16 3.11 7.52
C TYR A 95 -5.82 3.59 8.81
N PHE A 96 -6.79 2.85 9.36
CA PHE A 96 -7.40 3.21 10.63
C PHE A 96 -6.37 3.23 11.78
N VAL A 97 -5.47 2.24 11.83
CA VAL A 97 -4.40 2.18 12.83
C VAL A 97 -3.44 3.37 12.68
N VAL A 98 -3.01 3.67 11.45
CA VAL A 98 -2.11 4.79 11.13
C VAL A 98 -2.74 6.13 11.53
N VAL A 99 -4.02 6.34 11.24
CA VAL A 99 -4.76 7.54 11.67
C VAL A 99 -4.90 7.60 13.20
N GLY A 100 -5.09 6.45 13.87
CA GLY A 100 -5.13 6.38 15.33
C GLY A 100 -3.80 6.71 16.02
N ASP A 101 -2.68 6.35 15.40
CA ASP A 101 -1.33 6.61 15.94
C ASP A 101 -0.89 8.06 15.66
N LEU A 102 -1.04 8.52 14.42
CA LEU A 102 -0.59 9.85 13.98
C LEU A 102 -1.58 10.96 14.34
N GLY A 103 -2.88 10.64 14.40
CA GLY A 103 -3.95 11.61 14.64
C GLY A 103 -3.75 12.42 15.93
N PRO A 104 -3.55 11.78 17.10
CA PRO A 104 -3.31 12.49 18.35
C PRO A 104 -2.06 13.38 18.30
N GLN A 105 -0.97 12.93 17.67
CA GLN A 105 0.25 13.72 17.53
C GLN A 105 0.05 14.96 16.66
N ILE A 106 -0.73 14.84 15.58
CA ILE A 106 -1.04 15.95 14.67
C ILE A 106 -1.96 16.96 15.36
N ILE A 107 -3.01 16.49 16.06
CA ILE A 107 -3.95 17.36 16.78
C ILE A 107 -3.24 18.10 17.92
N SER A 108 -2.38 17.42 18.69
CA SER A 108 -1.59 18.03 19.75
C SER A 108 -0.66 19.14 19.23
N LYS A 109 0.00 18.91 18.08
CA LYS A 109 0.83 19.93 17.43
C LYS A 109 0.01 21.11 16.90
N MET A 110 -1.18 20.88 16.35
CA MET A 110 -2.04 21.95 15.84
C MET A 110 -2.63 22.83 16.94
N PHE A 111 -2.98 22.25 18.09
CA PHE A 111 -3.62 23.00 19.18
C PHE A 111 -2.64 23.68 20.15
N ASN A 112 -1.32 23.49 20.03
CA ASN A 112 -0.30 24.04 20.93
C ASN A 112 -0.61 23.82 22.44
N ILE A 113 -1.39 22.78 22.75
CA ILE A 113 -1.75 22.46 24.13
C ILE A 113 -0.53 21.80 24.76
N ASN A 114 0.15 22.56 25.61
CA ASN A 114 1.15 22.08 26.55
C ASN A 114 0.61 20.83 27.26
N GLN A 115 1.51 19.89 27.52
CA GLN A 115 1.32 18.56 28.11
C GLN A 115 0.54 18.46 29.44
N SER A 116 -0.12 19.49 29.93
CA SER A 116 -0.76 19.50 31.25
C SER A 116 -2.13 18.81 31.32
N ASP A 117 -2.88 18.67 30.21
CA ASP A 117 -4.25 18.16 30.31
C ASP A 117 -4.43 16.69 29.90
N MET A 118 -3.41 16.03 29.32
CA MET A 118 -3.52 14.61 28.89
C MET A 118 -3.52 13.59 30.03
N LEU A 119 -2.97 13.96 31.18
CA LEU A 119 -2.96 13.10 32.37
C LEU A 119 -4.26 13.12 33.18
N ARG A 120 -5.28 13.91 32.78
CA ARG A 120 -6.56 14.02 33.53
C ARG A 120 -7.71 13.16 33.00
N TYR A 121 -7.58 12.57 31.83
CA TYR A 121 -8.62 11.66 31.27
C TYR A 121 -8.24 10.18 31.36
N MET A 122 -7.13 9.87 32.05
CA MET A 122 -6.69 8.52 32.37
C MET A 122 -6.57 8.32 33.90
N ILE A 123 -7.47 8.95 34.66
CA ILE A 123 -7.86 8.57 36.03
C ILE A 123 -9.37 8.39 36.03
#